data_AF-A0A2T4Y9L6-F1
#
_entry.id   AF-A0A2T4Y9L6-F1
#
_cell.length_a   1.000
_cell.length_b   1.000
_cell.length_c   1.000
_cell.angle_alpha   90.00
_cell.angle_beta   90.00
_cell.angle_gamma   90.00
#
_symmetry.space_group_name_H-M   'P 1'
#
loop_
_entity.id
_entity.type
_entity.pdbx_description
1 polymer ?
#
loop_
_entity_poly.entity_id
_entity_poly.type
_entity_poly.pdbx_seq_one_letter_code
_entity_poly.pdbx_strand_id
1 'polypeptide(L)'
;MTRTITRSYDTYDQAAVAVENLEQAGVSSSDISVVGRDERASDTNAAEGAGIGAGVGGAAGLLAGLGLLAIPGIGPVVAAGWLASTAAGAVAGAAAGGLVGSFTSAGVDEEEAHYYAETVRRGGTVVSVKAADEHAATVEAILDGATPIDRHTRVAQYRQEGWTRFDENADPYLQGKAGI
;
A
#
# COMPACT_ATOMS: atom_id res chain seq x y z
N MET A 1 -2.04 -21.16 -12.74
CA MET A 1 -1.06 -20.06 -12.84
C MET A 1 -1.19 -19.22 -11.57
N THR A 2 -0.38 -18.19 -11.40
CA THR A 2 -0.53 -17.22 -10.30
C THR A 2 -0.92 -15.87 -10.87
N ARG A 3 -1.83 -15.16 -10.18
CA ARG A 3 -2.24 -13.79 -10.52
C ARG A 3 -2.15 -12.90 -9.28
N THR A 4 -1.90 -11.61 -9.49
CA THR A 4 -1.87 -10.62 -8.42
C THR A 4 -3.24 -9.99 -8.26
N ILE A 5 -3.79 -10.05 -7.06
CA ILE A 5 -5.04 -9.38 -6.69
C ILE A 5 -4.70 -8.23 -5.77
N THR A 6 -5.13 -7.02 -6.11
CA THR A 6 -4.85 -5.81 -5.34
C THR A 6 -6.14 -5.13 -4.91
N ARG A 7 -6.17 -4.63 -3.66
CA ARG A 7 -7.23 -3.77 -3.12
C ARG A 7 -6.63 -2.62 -2.33
N SER A 8 -7.36 -1.51 -2.27
CA SER A 8 -7.01 -0.33 -1.49
C SER A 8 -8.04 -0.07 -0.41
N TYR A 9 -7.60 0.41 0.75
CA TYR A 9 -8.39 0.71 1.93
C TYR A 9 -8.12 2.13 2.40
N ASP A 10 -9.11 2.75 3.05
CA ASP A 10 -8.98 4.12 3.55
C ASP A 10 -8.05 4.19 4.76
N THR A 11 -7.94 3.10 5.52
CA THR A 11 -7.13 3.04 6.75
C THR A 11 -6.23 1.81 6.78
N TYR A 12 -5.14 1.91 7.55
CA TYR A 12 -4.28 0.78 7.86
C TYR A 12 -5.05 -0.33 8.59
N ASP A 13 -5.98 0.02 9.49
CA ASP A 13 -6.73 -0.97 10.28
C ASP A 13 -7.61 -1.87 9.40
N GLN A 14 -8.25 -1.31 8.36
CA GLN A 14 -8.99 -2.10 7.36
C GLN A 14 -8.07 -3.05 6.58
N ALA A 15 -6.90 -2.57 6.16
CA ALA A 15 -5.91 -3.40 5.48
C ALA A 15 -5.38 -4.51 6.39
N ALA A 16 -5.17 -4.23 7.69
CA ALA A 16 -4.73 -5.22 8.67
C ALA A 16 -5.76 -6.35 8.86
N VAL A 17 -7.05 -6.02 8.90
CA VAL A 17 -8.13 -7.03 8.90
C VAL A 17 -8.06 -7.92 7.66
N ALA A 18 -7.80 -7.35 6.48
CA ALA A 18 -7.66 -8.13 5.26
C ALA A 18 -6.47 -9.10 5.34
N VAL A 19 -5.32 -8.61 5.78
CA VAL A 19 -4.09 -9.42 5.94
C VAL A 19 -4.30 -10.55 6.95
N GLU A 20 -4.88 -10.25 8.11
CA GLU A 20 -5.17 -11.25 9.14
C GLU A 20 -6.08 -12.36 8.58
N ASN A 21 -7.13 -12.00 7.87
CA ASN A 21 -8.05 -12.97 7.28
C ASN A 21 -7.38 -13.80 6.17
N LEU A 22 -6.44 -13.23 5.40
CA LEU A 22 -5.66 -13.95 4.39
C LEU A 22 -4.75 -14.99 5.04
N GLU A 23 -4.04 -14.61 6.11
CA GLU A 23 -3.16 -15.51 6.87
C GLU A 23 -3.97 -16.64 7.52
N GLN A 24 -5.13 -16.33 8.11
CA GLN A 24 -6.05 -17.33 8.67
C GLN A 24 -6.59 -18.29 7.60
N ALA A 25 -6.74 -17.83 6.36
CA ALA A 25 -7.11 -18.66 5.22
C ALA A 25 -5.93 -19.46 4.62
N GLY A 26 -4.72 -19.33 5.19
CA GLY A 26 -3.53 -20.07 4.79
C GLY A 26 -2.71 -19.42 3.69
N VAL A 27 -2.98 -18.16 3.32
CA VAL A 27 -2.13 -17.41 2.39
C VAL A 27 -0.81 -17.08 3.07
N SER A 28 0.31 -17.42 2.42
CA SER A 28 1.63 -17.13 2.97
C SER A 28 1.89 -15.63 3.04
N SER A 29 2.46 -15.16 4.14
CA SER A 29 2.87 -13.76 4.30
C SER A 29 3.91 -13.32 3.25
N SER A 30 4.65 -14.26 2.65
CA SER A 30 5.55 -13.99 1.51
C SER A 30 4.83 -13.59 0.23
N ASP A 31 3.56 -13.97 0.09
CA ASP A 31 2.72 -13.67 -1.07
C ASP A 31 1.87 -12.41 -0.87
N ILE A 32 1.82 -11.91 0.36
CA ILE A 32 1.11 -10.69 0.75
C ILE A 32 2.10 -9.53 0.76
N SER A 33 1.67 -8.38 0.25
CA SER A 33 2.40 -7.13 0.40
C SER A 33 1.45 -6.00 0.74
N VAL A 34 1.89 -5.11 1.62
CA VAL A 34 1.12 -3.96 2.10
C VAL A 34 1.95 -2.72 1.91
N VAL A 35 1.37 -1.67 1.33
CA VAL A 35 2.00 -0.36 1.15
C VAL A 35 1.01 0.71 1.56
N GLY A 36 1.35 1.57 2.52
CA GLY A 36 0.45 2.62 3.00
C GLY A 36 1.19 3.75 3.70
N ARG A 37 0.54 4.91 3.80
CA ARG A 37 1.02 5.98 4.67
C ARG A 37 0.57 5.67 6.10
N ASP A 38 1.49 5.72 7.06
CA ASP A 38 1.13 5.64 8.49
C ASP A 38 1.57 6.92 9.19
N GLU A 39 0.60 7.69 9.69
CA GLU A 39 0.88 8.91 10.45
C GLU A 39 1.54 8.60 11.80
N ARG A 40 1.30 7.41 12.37
CA ARG A 40 1.96 6.97 13.62
C ARG A 40 3.45 6.76 13.45
N ALA A 41 3.91 6.52 12.22
CA ALA A 41 5.33 6.43 11.91
C ALA A 41 6.06 7.77 12.06
N SER A 42 5.35 8.91 12.03
CA SER A 42 5.94 10.24 12.30
C SER A 42 6.27 10.46 13.77
N ASP A 43 5.54 9.81 14.69
CA ASP A 43 5.71 9.98 16.14
C ASP A 43 6.75 9.03 16.75
N THR A 44 7.06 7.93 16.06
CA THR A 44 8.21 7.10 16.39
C THR A 44 9.49 7.80 15.91
N ASN A 45 10.42 8.09 16.82
CA ASN A 45 11.81 8.46 16.54
C ASN A 45 12.56 7.31 15.82
N ALA A 46 12.10 6.91 14.63
CA ALA A 46 12.63 5.82 13.82
C ALA A 46 13.79 6.28 12.92
N ALA A 47 14.42 7.42 13.26
CA ALA A 47 15.71 7.81 12.71
C ALA A 47 16.87 7.03 13.37
N GLU A 48 16.60 6.28 14.44
CA GLU A 48 17.61 5.52 15.16
C GLU A 48 17.39 4.01 14.98
N GLY A 49 18.00 3.46 13.93
CA GLY A 49 18.36 2.06 13.91
C GLY A 49 17.46 1.13 13.10
N ALA A 50 18.11 0.34 12.26
CA ALA A 50 17.57 -0.82 11.58
C ALA A 50 16.69 -1.71 12.49
N GLY A 51 15.53 -2.12 11.96
CA GLY A 51 14.80 -3.29 12.45
C GLY A 51 13.67 -2.99 13.43
N ILE A 52 12.54 -2.47 12.93
CA ILE A 52 11.25 -2.61 13.64
C ILE A 52 10.52 -3.80 13.00
N GLY A 53 11.02 -5.00 13.29
CA GLY A 53 10.30 -6.25 13.02
C GLY A 53 9.45 -6.71 14.22
N ALA A 54 9.39 -5.95 15.31
CA ALA A 54 8.67 -6.35 16.52
C ALA A 54 8.31 -5.12 17.35
N GLY A 55 7.10 -4.59 17.20
CA GLY A 55 6.65 -3.50 18.07
C GLY A 55 5.19 -3.14 17.83
N VAL A 56 4.34 -3.57 18.77
CA VAL A 56 2.89 -3.31 18.91
C VAL A 56 2.00 -4.27 18.10
N GLY A 57 1.45 -5.25 18.81
CA GLY A 57 0.83 -6.46 18.27
C GLY A 57 -0.59 -6.33 17.71
N GLY A 58 -0.87 -7.22 16.75
CA GLY A 58 -2.17 -7.51 16.15
C GLY A 58 -1.98 -8.22 14.82
N ALA A 59 -1.97 -9.56 14.83
CA ALA A 59 -1.75 -10.53 13.72
C ALA A 59 -0.46 -10.40 12.86
N ALA A 60 -0.04 -9.19 12.50
CA ALA A 60 1.04 -8.86 11.56
C ALA A 60 2.46 -8.81 12.17
N GLY A 61 2.86 -9.79 12.97
CA GLY A 61 4.20 -9.81 13.59
C GLY A 61 5.37 -10.18 12.65
N LEU A 62 5.14 -10.41 11.35
CA LEU A 62 6.12 -11.15 10.52
C LEU A 62 6.11 -10.84 9.02
N LEU A 63 5.70 -9.64 8.58
CA LEU A 63 6.23 -9.15 7.30
C LEU A 63 7.69 -8.75 7.55
N ALA A 64 8.58 -9.76 7.51
CA ALA A 64 10.02 -9.60 7.63
C ALA A 64 10.51 -8.63 6.55
N GLY A 65 10.66 -7.35 6.91
CA GLY A 65 11.01 -6.29 5.95
C GLY A 65 10.22 -5.00 6.06
N LEU A 66 9.61 -4.68 7.22
CA LEU A 66 9.07 -3.35 7.46
C LEU A 66 10.18 -2.30 7.35
N GLY A 67 10.14 -1.51 6.28
CA GLY A 67 10.93 -0.31 6.10
C GLY A 67 10.04 0.90 6.28
N LEU A 68 10.40 1.79 7.20
CA LEU A 68 9.87 3.16 7.22
C LEU A 68 10.66 4.00 6.23
N LEU A 69 9.95 4.66 5.34
CA LEU A 69 10.54 5.39 4.23
C LEU A 69 9.82 6.74 4.07
N ALA A 70 10.55 7.84 4.19
CA ALA A 70 10.01 9.16 3.87
C ALA A 70 10.12 9.39 2.36
N ILE A 71 8.99 9.35 1.65
CA ILE A 71 8.95 9.66 0.21
C ILE A 71 8.58 11.14 0.04
N PRO A 72 9.41 11.96 -0.63
CA PRO A 72 9.03 13.33 -0.99
C PRO A 72 7.65 13.35 -1.68
N GLY A 73 6.78 14.29 -1.29
CA GLY A 73 5.42 14.36 -1.85
C GLY A 73 4.38 13.37 -1.31
N ILE A 74 4.79 12.42 -0.46
CA ILE A 74 3.91 11.40 0.16
C ILE A 74 4.10 11.32 1.69
N GLY A 75 5.21 11.76 2.26
CA GLY A 75 5.47 11.64 3.70
C GLY A 75 5.88 10.22 4.12
N PRO A 76 5.82 9.87 5.42
CA PRO A 76 6.23 8.55 5.92
C PRO A 76 5.35 7.42 5.39
N VAL A 77 5.97 6.45 4.72
CA VAL A 77 5.33 5.26 4.16
C VAL A 77 5.84 4.03 4.90
N VAL A 78 4.91 3.12 5.17
CA VAL A 78 5.17 1.75 5.62
C VAL A 78 4.99 0.83 4.41
N ALA A 79 6.00 0.01 4.13
CA ALA A 79 5.90 -1.05 3.14
C ALA A 79 6.35 -2.37 3.74
N ALA A 80 5.64 -3.44 3.39
CA ALA A 80 5.79 -4.75 3.98
C ALA A 80 5.58 -5.84 2.92
N GLY A 81 6.32 -6.95 3.02
CA GLY A 81 6.27 -8.04 2.04
C GLY A 81 7.11 -7.78 0.79
N TRP A 82 6.81 -8.50 -0.30
CA TRP A 82 7.67 -8.52 -1.49
C TRP A 82 7.72 -7.20 -2.30
N LEU A 83 6.79 -6.26 -2.10
CA LEU A 83 6.89 -4.90 -2.65
C LEU A 83 7.63 -3.92 -1.72
N ALA A 84 8.01 -4.33 -0.51
CA ALA A 84 8.74 -3.45 0.40
C ALA A 84 10.11 -3.02 -0.16
N SER A 85 10.81 -3.95 -0.82
CA SER A 85 12.12 -3.68 -1.43
C SER A 85 12.04 -2.69 -2.59
N THR A 86 10.94 -2.69 -3.35
CA THR A 86 10.74 -1.77 -4.48
C THR A 86 10.33 -0.38 -3.99
N ALA A 87 9.51 -0.30 -2.94
CA ALA A 87 9.20 0.96 -2.25
C ALA A 87 10.47 1.60 -1.67
N ALA A 88 11.31 0.83 -0.95
CA ALA A 88 12.56 1.33 -0.36
C ALA A 88 13.58 1.82 -1.41
N GLY A 89 13.63 1.17 -2.59
CA GLY A 89 14.52 1.57 -3.69
C GLY A 89 14.19 2.94 -4.31
N ALA A 90 12.95 3.43 -4.15
CA ALA A 90 12.50 4.70 -4.72
C ALA A 90 13.14 5.93 -4.04
N VAL A 91 13.48 5.84 -2.75
CA VAL A 91 14.08 6.98 -2.01
C VAL A 91 15.58 7.12 -2.22
N ALA A 92 16.27 6.05 -2.59
CA ALA A 92 17.71 6.10 -2.86
C ALA A 92 18.06 6.60 -4.28
N GLY A 93 17.07 6.96 -5.11
CA GLY A 93 17.29 7.43 -6.49
C GLY A 93 17.89 6.38 -7.45
N ALA A 94 17.98 5.12 -7.03
CA ALA A 94 18.70 4.05 -7.75
C ALA A 94 17.78 2.98 -8.36
N ALA A 95 16.50 2.91 -8.01
CA ALA A 95 15.55 1.99 -8.63
C ALA A 95 14.54 2.76 -9.50
N ALA A 96 14.70 2.63 -10.81
CA ALA A 96 13.68 3.04 -11.78
C ALA A 96 12.38 2.29 -11.45
N GLY A 97 11.43 2.95 -10.80
CA GLY A 97 10.16 2.32 -10.47
C GLY A 97 9.19 3.19 -9.67
N GLY A 98 9.60 3.86 -8.59
CA GLY A 98 8.63 4.54 -7.71
C GLY A 98 7.47 3.62 -7.26
N LEU A 99 6.40 4.20 -6.69
CA LEU A 99 5.22 3.42 -6.33
C LEU A 99 4.52 2.82 -7.56
N VAL A 100 4.39 3.58 -8.65
CA VAL A 100 3.72 3.12 -9.88
C VAL A 100 4.43 1.89 -10.46
N GLY A 101 5.74 1.95 -10.62
CA GLY A 101 6.57 0.85 -11.12
C GLY A 101 6.58 -0.37 -10.21
N SER A 102 6.41 -0.19 -8.90
CA SER A 102 6.25 -1.32 -7.97
C SER A 102 4.97 -2.11 -8.27
N PHE A 103 3.86 -1.42 -8.52
CA PHE A 103 2.58 -2.05 -8.87
C PHE A 103 2.60 -2.60 -10.30
N THR A 104 3.18 -1.92 -11.28
CA THR A 104 3.27 -2.49 -12.64
C THR A 104 4.17 -3.71 -12.70
N SER A 105 5.27 -3.73 -11.94
CA SER A 105 6.11 -4.93 -11.76
C SER A 105 5.37 -6.05 -11.02
N ALA A 106 4.33 -5.71 -10.26
CA ALA A 106 3.43 -6.65 -9.62
C ALA A 106 2.39 -7.27 -10.57
N GLY A 107 2.32 -6.79 -11.83
CA GLY A 107 1.32 -7.21 -12.80
C GLY A 107 0.01 -6.39 -12.76
N VAL A 108 0.01 -5.24 -12.08
CA VAL A 108 -1.10 -4.28 -12.10
C VAL A 108 -0.99 -3.40 -13.36
N ASP A 109 -2.11 -3.14 -14.03
CA ASP A 109 -2.13 -2.24 -15.20
C ASP A 109 -1.68 -0.82 -14.81
N GLU A 110 -1.00 -0.11 -15.72
CA GLU A 110 -0.40 1.21 -15.41
C GLU A 110 -1.42 2.25 -14.91
N GLU A 111 -2.64 2.27 -15.47
CA GLU A 111 -3.72 3.15 -15.00
C GLU A 111 -4.14 2.83 -13.56
N GLU A 112 -4.19 1.54 -13.19
CA GLU A 112 -4.48 1.11 -11.83
C GLU A 112 -3.32 1.41 -10.88
N ALA A 113 -2.08 1.23 -11.33
CA ALA A 113 -0.88 1.54 -10.57
C ALA A 113 -0.82 3.02 -10.18
N HIS A 114 -1.21 3.92 -11.08
CA HIS A 114 -1.37 5.35 -10.75
C HIS A 114 -2.42 5.60 -9.68
N TYR A 115 -3.56 4.89 -9.75
CA TYR A 115 -4.59 4.99 -8.72
C TYR A 115 -4.10 4.50 -7.35
N TYR A 116 -3.39 3.38 -7.29
CA TYR A 116 -2.86 2.86 -6.03
C TYR A 116 -1.77 3.76 -5.45
N ALA A 117 -0.86 4.27 -6.27
CA ALA A 117 0.16 5.22 -5.85
C ALA A 117 -0.47 6.52 -5.29
N GLU A 118 -1.50 7.06 -5.97
CA GLU A 118 -2.24 8.23 -5.47
C GLU A 118 -3.00 7.91 -4.17
N THR A 119 -3.54 6.70 -4.03
CA THR A 119 -4.23 6.28 -2.80
C THR A 119 -3.26 6.28 -1.61
N VAL A 120 -2.05 5.72 -1.77
CA VAL A 120 -1.00 5.81 -0.74
C VAL A 120 -0.63 7.27 -0.45
N ARG A 121 -0.46 8.08 -1.49
CA ARG A 121 -0.17 9.51 -1.34
C ARG A 121 -1.27 10.25 -0.59
N ARG A 122 -2.53 9.86 -0.70
CA ARG A 122 -3.65 10.50 0.00
C ARG A 122 -3.97 9.90 1.37
N GLY A 123 -3.13 8.99 1.87
CA GLY A 123 -3.28 8.42 3.22
C GLY A 123 -3.89 7.02 3.27
N GLY A 124 -4.26 6.45 2.13
CA GLY A 124 -4.78 5.09 2.07
C GLY A 124 -3.69 4.01 2.16
N THR A 125 -4.14 2.77 2.30
CA THR A 125 -3.28 1.57 2.33
C THR A 125 -3.68 0.60 1.23
N VAL A 126 -2.70 0.00 0.56
CA VAL A 126 -2.89 -0.92 -0.55
C VAL A 126 -2.35 -2.29 -0.15
N VAL A 127 -3.15 -3.34 -0.38
CA VAL A 127 -2.78 -4.74 -0.18
C VAL A 127 -2.74 -5.44 -1.52
N SER A 128 -1.61 -6.08 -1.84
CA SER A 128 -1.41 -6.88 -3.04
C SER A 128 -1.07 -8.32 -2.66
N VAL A 129 -1.76 -9.28 -3.26
CA VAL A 129 -1.64 -10.71 -2.95
C VAL A 129 -1.34 -11.49 -4.22
N LYS A 130 -0.28 -12.29 -4.22
CA LYS A 130 -0.05 -13.32 -5.25
C LYS A 130 -0.89 -14.54 -4.91
N ALA A 131 -1.86 -14.87 -5.74
CA ALA A 131 -2.75 -16.00 -5.54
C ALA A 131 -2.62 -17.00 -6.69
N ALA A 132 -2.55 -18.29 -6.38
CA ALA A 132 -2.82 -19.32 -7.37
C ALA A 132 -4.28 -19.19 -7.85
N ASP A 133 -4.53 -19.46 -9.13
CA ASP A 133 -5.88 -19.30 -9.73
C ASP A 133 -6.97 -20.04 -8.95
N GLU A 134 -6.65 -21.21 -8.40
CA GLU A 134 -7.54 -22.03 -7.56
C GLU A 134 -7.93 -21.38 -6.23
N HIS A 135 -7.10 -20.48 -5.69
CA HIS A 135 -7.35 -19.75 -4.45
C HIS A 135 -7.83 -18.32 -4.69
N ALA A 136 -7.85 -17.88 -5.95
CA ALA A 136 -8.06 -16.49 -6.27
C ALA A 136 -9.47 -15.98 -5.89
N ALA A 137 -10.50 -16.82 -6.00
CA ALA A 137 -11.86 -16.46 -5.55
C ALA A 137 -11.93 -16.28 -4.01
N THR A 138 -11.21 -17.11 -3.26
CA THR A 138 -11.10 -16.98 -1.80
C THR A 138 -10.38 -15.69 -1.42
N VAL A 139 -9.28 -15.38 -2.10
CA VAL A 139 -8.51 -14.15 -1.87
C VAL A 139 -9.35 -12.91 -2.21
N GLU A 140 -10.06 -12.91 -3.34
CA GLU A 140 -10.99 -11.83 -3.71
C GLU A 140 -12.05 -11.63 -2.62
N ALA A 141 -12.71 -12.70 -2.17
CA ALA A 141 -13.73 -12.63 -1.13
C ALA A 141 -13.21 -12.07 0.20
N ILE A 142 -11.99 -12.46 0.61
CA ILE A 142 -11.37 -11.97 1.84
C ILE A 142 -11.04 -10.48 1.72
N LEU A 143 -10.40 -10.08 0.61
CA LEU A 143 -10.03 -8.69 0.39
C LEU A 143 -11.27 -7.79 0.29
N ASP A 144 -12.34 -8.26 -0.35
CA ASP A 144 -13.61 -7.54 -0.50
C ASP A 144 -14.40 -7.47 0.83
N GLY A 145 -14.24 -8.49 1.70
CA GLY A 145 -14.84 -8.51 3.04
C GLY A 145 -14.29 -7.45 4.01
N ALA A 146 -13.07 -6.96 3.75
CA ALA A 146 -12.45 -5.88 4.53
C ALA A 146 -12.86 -4.47 4.07
N THR A 147 -13.94 -4.34 3.29
CA THR A 147 -14.50 -3.06 2.81
C THR A 147 -13.50 -2.20 2.03
N PRO A 148 -12.98 -2.69 0.89
CA PRO A 148 -12.07 -1.91 0.07
C PRO A 148 -12.77 -0.69 -0.51
N ILE A 149 -11.98 0.33 -0.84
CA ILE A 149 -12.42 1.52 -1.55
C ILE A 149 -13.00 1.10 -2.91
N ASP A 150 -14.20 1.59 -3.24
CA ASP A 150 -14.73 1.51 -4.60
C ASP A 150 -13.88 2.39 -5.54
N ARG A 151 -13.05 1.74 -6.36
CA ARG A 151 -12.10 2.41 -7.25
C ARG A 151 -12.79 3.36 -8.22
N HIS A 152 -13.93 2.97 -8.78
CA HIS A 152 -14.65 3.81 -9.75
C HIS A 152 -15.09 5.14 -9.14
N THR A 153 -15.68 5.08 -7.96
CA THR A 153 -16.10 6.25 -7.19
C THR A 153 -14.90 7.10 -6.79
N ARG A 154 -13.83 6.47 -6.28
CA ARG A 154 -12.64 7.20 -5.83
C ARG A 154 -11.89 7.90 -6.97
N VAL A 155 -11.73 7.23 -8.13
CA VAL A 155 -11.13 7.85 -9.32
C VAL A 155 -11.97 9.04 -9.80
N ALA A 156 -13.30 8.92 -9.78
CA ALA A 156 -14.18 10.03 -10.15
C ALA A 156 -14.05 11.22 -9.18
N GLN A 157 -13.85 10.98 -7.89
CA GLN A 157 -13.58 12.02 -6.89
C GLN A 157 -12.23 12.70 -7.16
N TYR A 158 -11.15 11.92 -7.34
CA TYR A 158 -9.82 12.47 -7.64
C TYR A 158 -9.83 13.35 -8.89
N ARG A 159 -10.51 12.92 -9.96
CA ARG A 159 -10.63 13.70 -11.20
C ARG A 159 -11.38 15.02 -11.01
N GLN A 160 -12.38 15.07 -10.12
CA GLN A 160 -13.07 16.33 -9.77
C GLN A 160 -12.15 17.31 -9.03
N GLU A 161 -11.16 16.79 -8.29
CA GLU A 161 -10.12 17.59 -7.64
C GLU A 161 -8.95 17.96 -8.59
N GLY A 162 -9.06 17.64 -9.88
CA GLY A 162 -8.03 17.94 -10.88
C GLY A 162 -6.92 16.90 -11.01
N TRP A 163 -7.03 15.75 -10.34
CA TRP A 163 -6.08 14.65 -10.51
C TRP A 163 -6.24 13.98 -11.88
N THR A 164 -5.11 13.68 -12.52
CA THR A 164 -5.05 12.96 -13.80
C THR A 164 -4.26 11.66 -13.69
N ARG A 165 -3.09 11.73 -13.05
CA ARG A 165 -2.23 10.59 -12.71
C ARG A 165 -1.44 10.91 -11.45
N PHE A 166 -0.89 9.88 -10.81
CA PHE A 166 0.06 10.08 -9.71
C PHE A 166 1.30 10.86 -10.19
N ASP A 167 1.67 11.90 -9.44
CA ASP A 167 2.85 12.73 -9.63
C ASP A 167 3.73 12.61 -8.39
N GLU A 168 4.93 12.03 -8.57
CA GLU A 168 5.92 11.83 -7.51
C GLU A 168 6.55 13.14 -7.01
N ASN A 169 6.43 14.22 -7.79
CA ASN A 169 7.01 15.53 -7.45
C ASN A 169 5.99 16.48 -6.80
N ALA A 170 4.73 16.08 -6.72
CA ALA A 170 3.69 16.92 -6.11
C ALA A 170 3.90 17.01 -4.60
N ASP A 171 3.51 18.13 -3.99
CA ASP A 171 3.60 18.31 -2.53
C ASP A 171 2.86 17.20 -1.76
N PRO A 172 3.30 16.89 -0.52
CA PRO A 172 2.57 15.98 0.37
C PRO A 172 1.09 16.32 0.39
N TYR A 173 0.24 15.34 0.13
CA TYR A 173 -1.20 15.56 0.27
C TYR A 173 -1.50 15.91 1.73
N LEU A 174 -1.94 17.14 1.96
CA LEU A 174 -2.43 17.62 3.25
C LEU A 174 -3.95 17.63 3.15
N GLN A 175 -4.61 16.74 3.90
CA GLN A 175 -6.07 16.72 3.97
C GLN A 175 -6.53 17.98 4.72
N GLY A 176 -6.84 19.06 3.98
CA GLY A 176 -7.37 20.29 4.55
C GLY A 176 -6.90 21.59 3.92
N LYS A 177 -7.41 21.89 2.71
CA LYS A 177 -7.95 23.22 2.37
C LYS A 177 -9.15 23.03 1.42
N ALA A 178 -10.21 22.41 1.95
CA ALA A 178 -11.53 22.78 1.47
C ALA A 178 -11.70 24.27 1.79
N GLY A 179 -11.99 25.08 0.77
CA GLY A 179 -12.14 26.52 0.92
C GLY A 179 -13.07 26.87 2.08
N ILE A 180 -12.59 27.75 2.96
CA ILE A 180 -13.44 28.64 3.74
C ILE A 180 -13.88 29.80 2.84
#